data_AF-A0A370K8G8-F1
#
_entry.id   AF-A0A370K8G8-F1
#
_cell.length_a   1.000
_cell.length_b   1.000
_cell.length_c   1.000
_cell.angle_alpha   90.00
_cell.angle_beta   90.00
_cell.angle_gamma   90.00
#
_symmetry.space_group_name_H-M   'P 1'
#
loop_
_entity.id
_entity.type
_entity.pdbx_description
1 polymer ?
#
loop_
_entity_poly.entity_id
_entity_poly.type
_entity_poly.pdbx_seq_one_letter_code
_entity_poly.pdbx_strand_id
1 'polypeptide(L)'
;MMGSFFDRFFKKDVESPVDVPVLPPGDIGHTVDLWIAQATSLRELRQYKLEKAKLAIAEAVARKRVQDQPESMEAWYALGRIYFEGQKPKEAAEAFFAIKDWAEKAGSAFWAREATQGLVRVSGLESRLEQNLRGRNINGMFYACQSCGILILYLGTHCPYCRFAPSTPDEAAAGLVLSIDHLRAPKLLQVARGIQQKEKPWEIIHGFGDAVRAMVDDPGVAAILSKLKESSADDFLDFRPLERCSSCGSITHSSWLLACDECGQALNNPDLVNLAICVHHITQHFVWGIHRSEAPEFAEFVTLLVNIQSMIIRHQRGPTDAERAWARQLLMRISPMWTQNMGGYVDATSLDAIRGTVVDESVNPQIGRTIRHLEGELRNFVRLTSDQVGLF
;
A
#
# COMPACT_ATOMS: atom_id res chain seq x y z
N MET A 1 -54.46 16.25 -25.36
CA MET A 1 -53.77 16.66 -24.11
C MET A 1 -53.55 15.43 -23.25
N MET A 2 -52.38 14.81 -23.36
CA MET A 2 -51.74 13.93 -22.38
C MET A 2 -50.39 13.56 -23.01
N GLY A 3 -49.39 14.36 -22.68
CA GLY A 3 -48.03 14.23 -23.19
C GLY A 3 -47.09 13.72 -22.10
N SER A 4 -46.31 12.72 -22.48
CA SER A 4 -44.94 12.40 -22.07
C SER A 4 -44.42 13.02 -20.75
N PHE A 5 -44.32 12.19 -19.72
CA PHE A 5 -43.39 12.42 -18.60
C PHE A 5 -42.29 11.33 -18.51
N PHE A 6 -42.42 10.21 -19.23
CA PHE A 6 -41.49 9.08 -19.17
C PHE A 6 -40.40 9.04 -20.25
N ASP A 7 -40.47 9.87 -21.30
CA ASP A 7 -39.50 9.87 -22.42
C ASP A 7 -38.30 10.82 -22.25
N ARG A 8 -38.19 11.54 -21.12
CA ARG A 8 -37.13 12.55 -20.91
C ARG A 8 -35.88 12.09 -20.17
N PHE A 9 -35.85 10.86 -19.65
CA PHE A 9 -34.71 10.39 -18.83
C PHE A 9 -33.75 9.42 -19.51
N PHE A 10 -34.00 9.00 -20.76
CA PHE A 10 -33.17 7.99 -21.43
C PHE A 10 -32.66 8.36 -22.85
N LYS A 11 -32.63 9.64 -23.24
CA LYS A 11 -32.06 10.05 -24.55
C LYS A 11 -31.19 11.31 -24.45
N LYS A 12 -29.89 11.09 -24.28
CA LYS A 12 -28.68 11.91 -24.53
C LYS A 12 -27.67 11.47 -23.45
N ASP A 13 -26.61 10.74 -23.75
CA ASP A 13 -25.60 11.05 -24.75
C ASP A 13 -25.16 9.79 -25.52
N VAL A 14 -25.24 9.86 -26.85
CA VAL A 14 -24.48 8.97 -27.72
C VAL A 14 -23.07 9.56 -27.79
N GLU A 15 -22.13 8.79 -27.26
CA GLU A 15 -20.70 9.05 -27.21
C GLU A 15 -20.20 9.59 -28.56
N SER A 16 -19.64 10.80 -28.55
CA SER A 16 -18.66 11.21 -29.56
C SER A 16 -17.50 10.21 -29.53
N PRO A 17 -16.99 9.74 -30.69
CA PRO A 17 -15.84 8.85 -30.70
C PRO A 17 -14.67 9.59 -30.03
N VAL A 18 -14.17 9.02 -28.95
CA VAL A 18 -12.93 9.49 -28.31
C VAL A 18 -11.84 9.40 -29.37
N ASP A 19 -11.21 10.53 -29.69
CA ASP A 19 -10.05 10.57 -30.58
C ASP A 19 -8.96 9.67 -30.00
N VAL A 20 -8.78 8.50 -30.62
CA VAL A 20 -7.74 7.55 -30.23
C VAL A 20 -6.42 8.09 -30.81
N PRO A 21 -5.43 8.44 -29.96
CA PRO A 21 -4.14 8.91 -30.45
C PRO A 21 -3.48 7.83 -31.32
N VAL A 22 -3.05 8.21 -32.52
CA VAL A 22 -2.32 7.33 -33.44
C VAL A 22 -0.92 7.12 -32.88
N LEU A 23 -0.67 5.95 -32.27
CA LEU A 23 0.63 5.57 -31.73
C LEU A 23 1.54 4.97 -32.83
N PRO A 24 2.86 5.18 -32.75
CA PRO A 24 3.80 4.60 -33.70
C PRO A 24 3.78 3.05 -33.64
N PRO A 25 3.96 2.34 -34.78
CA PRO A 25 3.71 0.90 -34.89
C PRO A 25 4.56 -0.02 -33.99
N GLY A 26 5.60 0.51 -33.33
CA GLY A 26 6.56 -0.28 -32.54
C GLY A 26 6.19 -0.51 -31.07
N ASP A 27 5.23 0.24 -30.51
CA ASP A 27 4.97 0.27 -29.04
C ASP A 27 3.54 -0.11 -28.65
N ILE A 28 2.72 -0.52 -29.62
CA ILE A 28 1.29 -0.80 -29.44
C ILE A 28 1.08 -2.00 -28.51
N GLY A 29 1.91 -3.06 -28.61
CA GLY A 29 1.79 -4.25 -27.78
C GLY A 29 1.98 -3.97 -26.28
N HIS A 30 3.10 -3.31 -25.93
CA HIS A 30 3.40 -2.98 -24.53
C HIS A 30 2.40 -1.99 -23.92
N THR A 31 1.90 -1.04 -24.72
CA THR A 31 0.88 -0.07 -24.29
C THR A 31 -0.47 -0.76 -24.04
N VAL A 32 -0.86 -1.70 -24.90
CA VAL A 32 -2.10 -2.49 -24.74
C VAL A 32 -2.00 -3.43 -23.54
N ASP A 33 -0.87 -4.10 -23.32
CA ASP A 33 -0.67 -4.98 -22.16
C ASP A 33 -0.70 -4.18 -20.85
N LEU A 34 -0.09 -2.99 -20.83
CA LEU A 34 -0.19 -2.06 -19.71
C LEU A 34 -1.64 -1.63 -19.46
N TRP A 35 -2.39 -1.29 -20.50
CA TRP A 35 -3.79 -0.88 -20.36
C TRP A 35 -4.69 -2.03 -19.91
N ILE A 36 -4.40 -3.27 -20.32
CA ILE A 36 -5.12 -4.46 -19.83
C ILE A 36 -4.79 -4.69 -18.36
N ALA A 37 -3.51 -4.65 -17.95
CA ALA A 37 -3.11 -4.76 -16.54
C ALA A 37 -3.72 -3.64 -15.69
N GLN A 38 -3.70 -2.40 -16.18
CA GLN A 38 -4.37 -1.26 -15.54
C GLN A 38 -5.89 -1.47 -15.48
N ALA A 39 -6.53 -1.94 -16.55
CA ALA A 39 -7.98 -2.15 -16.59
C ALA A 39 -8.44 -3.29 -15.67
N THR A 40 -7.65 -4.36 -15.56
CA THR A 40 -7.89 -5.48 -14.63
C THR A 40 -7.67 -5.01 -13.19
N SER A 41 -6.58 -4.28 -12.92
CA SER A 41 -6.37 -3.73 -11.58
C SER A 41 -7.42 -2.69 -11.19
N LEU A 42 -7.85 -1.89 -12.15
CA LEU A 42 -8.97 -0.97 -12.00
C LEU A 42 -10.31 -1.70 -11.85
N ARG A 43 -10.48 -2.92 -12.36
CA ARG A 43 -11.71 -3.71 -12.25
C ARG A 43 -11.91 -4.25 -10.84
N GLU A 44 -10.88 -4.81 -10.24
CA GLU A 44 -10.92 -5.29 -8.84
C GLU A 44 -11.06 -4.09 -7.88
N LEU A 45 -10.36 -2.99 -8.18
CA LEU A 45 -10.58 -1.72 -7.48
C LEU A 45 -12.00 -1.18 -7.66
N ARG A 46 -12.60 -1.27 -8.85
CA ARG A 46 -14.00 -0.88 -9.10
C ARG A 46 -14.98 -1.74 -8.33
N GLN A 47 -14.71 -3.04 -8.18
CA GLN A 47 -15.54 -3.92 -7.36
C GLN A 47 -15.45 -3.55 -5.88
N TYR A 48 -14.23 -3.31 -5.38
CA TYR A 48 -14.02 -2.82 -4.02
C TYR A 48 -14.72 -1.48 -3.75
N LYS A 49 -14.65 -0.54 -4.70
CA LYS A 49 -15.37 0.75 -4.65
C LYS A 49 -16.88 0.55 -4.55
N LEU A 50 -17.42 -0.30 -5.40
CA LEU A 50 -18.84 -0.59 -5.43
C LEU A 50 -19.29 -1.22 -4.10
N GLU A 51 -18.49 -2.10 -3.52
CA GLU A 51 -18.76 -2.69 -2.20
C GLU A 51 -18.72 -1.65 -1.07
N LYS A 52 -17.71 -0.78 -1.04
CA LYS A 52 -17.63 0.34 -0.09
C LYS A 52 -18.80 1.31 -0.22
N ALA A 53 -19.16 1.71 -1.43
CA ALA A 53 -20.29 2.59 -1.69
C ALA A 53 -21.62 1.94 -1.23
N LYS A 54 -21.80 0.65 -1.51
CA LYS A 54 -22.94 -0.12 -1.01
C LYS A 54 -22.97 -0.17 0.52
N LEU A 55 -21.83 -0.40 1.18
CA LEU A 55 -21.73 -0.39 2.64
C LEU A 55 -22.05 0.99 3.22
N ALA A 56 -21.59 2.08 2.60
CA ALA A 56 -21.88 3.45 3.05
C ALA A 56 -23.38 3.80 2.93
N ILE A 57 -24.02 3.41 1.80
CA ILE A 57 -25.47 3.59 1.62
C ILE A 57 -26.23 2.73 2.65
N ALA A 58 -25.83 1.47 2.83
CA ALA A 58 -26.43 0.58 3.82
C ALA A 58 -26.29 1.15 5.24
N GLU A 59 -25.13 1.70 5.58
CA GLU A 59 -24.86 2.35 6.86
C GLU A 59 -25.81 3.54 7.08
N ALA A 60 -25.96 4.41 6.07
CA ALA A 60 -26.87 5.57 6.16
C ALA A 60 -28.34 5.15 6.36
N VAL A 61 -28.79 4.13 5.62
CA VAL A 61 -30.15 3.58 5.75
C VAL A 61 -30.37 2.93 7.12
N ALA A 62 -29.41 2.13 7.58
CA ALA A 62 -29.49 1.46 8.88
C ALA A 62 -29.46 2.47 10.04
N ARG A 63 -28.61 3.49 9.97
CA ARG A 63 -28.57 4.60 10.94
C ARG A 63 -29.90 5.34 11.01
N LYS A 64 -30.49 5.66 9.86
CA LYS A 64 -31.82 6.31 9.82
C LYS A 64 -32.90 5.43 10.46
N ARG A 65 -32.91 4.13 10.16
CA ARG A 65 -33.88 3.19 10.75
C ARG A 65 -33.74 3.09 12.27
N VAL A 66 -32.52 3.10 12.78
CA VAL A 66 -32.25 3.15 14.23
C VAL A 66 -32.71 4.47 14.85
N GLN A 67 -32.57 5.60 14.16
CA GLN A 67 -33.09 6.89 14.62
C GLN A 67 -34.62 6.92 14.67
N ASP A 68 -35.27 6.38 13.63
CA ASP A 68 -36.73 6.34 13.51
C ASP A 68 -37.36 5.32 14.49
N GLN A 69 -36.63 4.24 14.81
CA GLN A 69 -37.10 3.13 15.66
C GLN A 69 -35.97 2.66 16.61
N PRO A 70 -35.66 3.41 17.68
CA PRO A 70 -34.52 3.12 18.54
C PRO A 70 -34.63 1.81 19.33
N GLU A 71 -35.84 1.29 19.53
CA GLU A 71 -36.12 -0.01 20.16
C GLU A 71 -36.05 -1.20 19.18
N SER A 72 -35.84 -0.96 17.88
CA SER A 72 -35.80 -2.00 16.86
C SER A 72 -34.47 -2.78 16.90
N MET A 73 -34.48 -3.94 17.56
CA MET A 73 -33.34 -4.87 17.63
C MET A 73 -32.84 -5.29 16.24
N GLU A 74 -33.75 -5.45 15.27
CA GLU A 74 -33.40 -5.79 13.88
C GLU A 74 -32.58 -4.66 13.21
N ALA A 75 -32.98 -3.40 13.43
CA ALA A 75 -32.27 -2.24 12.88
C ALA A 75 -30.86 -2.12 13.46
N TRP A 76 -30.73 -2.29 14.79
CA TRP A 76 -29.42 -2.31 15.45
C TRP A 76 -28.54 -3.50 15.00
N TYR A 77 -29.13 -4.68 14.77
CA TYR A 77 -28.40 -5.84 14.25
C TYR A 77 -27.87 -5.60 12.84
N ALA A 78 -28.69 -5.05 11.95
CA ALA A 78 -28.26 -4.67 10.61
C ALA A 78 -27.11 -3.66 10.67
N LEU A 79 -27.21 -2.64 11.53
CA LEU A 79 -26.17 -1.64 11.70
C LEU A 79 -24.86 -2.24 12.24
N GLY A 80 -24.93 -3.09 13.27
CA GLY A 80 -23.76 -3.78 13.82
C GLY A 80 -23.06 -4.69 12.81
N ARG A 81 -23.82 -5.39 11.96
CA ARG A 81 -23.26 -6.16 10.85
C ARG A 81 -22.58 -5.27 9.81
N ILE A 82 -23.22 -4.17 9.41
CA ILE A 82 -22.63 -3.24 8.43
C ILE A 82 -21.32 -2.65 8.95
N TYR A 83 -21.27 -2.27 10.23
CA TYR A 83 -20.02 -1.82 10.85
C TYR A 83 -18.95 -2.92 10.91
N PHE A 84 -19.35 -4.15 11.22
CA PHE A 84 -18.43 -5.30 11.23
C PHE A 84 -17.82 -5.54 9.83
N GLU A 85 -18.63 -5.62 8.78
CA GLU A 85 -18.17 -5.78 7.39
C GLU A 85 -17.33 -4.56 6.94
N GLY A 86 -17.68 -3.36 7.42
CA GLY A 86 -16.92 -2.13 7.22
C GLY A 86 -15.62 -2.04 8.03
N GLN A 87 -15.25 -3.07 8.78
CA GLN A 87 -14.07 -3.12 9.67
C GLN A 87 -14.04 -2.00 10.71
N LYS A 88 -15.21 -1.62 11.24
CA LYS A 88 -15.42 -0.64 12.31
C LYS A 88 -15.79 -1.35 13.63
N PRO A 89 -14.84 -2.01 14.32
CA PRO A 89 -15.15 -2.91 15.42
C PRO A 89 -15.79 -2.21 16.63
N LYS A 90 -15.39 -0.96 16.93
CA LYS A 90 -15.95 -0.22 18.08
C LYS A 90 -17.43 0.08 17.87
N GLU A 91 -17.76 0.64 16.71
CA GLU A 91 -19.13 0.98 16.33
C GLU A 91 -19.99 -0.29 16.18
N ALA A 92 -19.41 -1.39 15.68
CA ALA A 92 -20.08 -2.68 15.63
C ALA A 92 -20.40 -3.21 17.03
N ALA A 93 -19.44 -3.13 17.98
CA ALA A 93 -19.65 -3.55 19.35
C ALA A 93 -20.76 -2.73 20.02
N GLU A 94 -20.73 -1.40 19.89
CA GLU A 94 -21.76 -0.49 20.41
C GLU A 94 -23.15 -0.89 19.90
N ALA A 95 -23.29 -1.13 18.60
CA ALA A 95 -24.56 -1.56 18.01
C ALA A 95 -25.02 -2.93 18.54
N PHE A 96 -24.12 -3.90 18.71
CA PHE A 96 -24.47 -5.20 19.29
C PHE A 96 -24.80 -5.12 20.79
N PHE A 97 -24.17 -4.22 21.55
CA PHE A 97 -24.55 -3.96 22.94
C PHE A 97 -25.97 -3.40 23.06
N ALA A 98 -26.35 -2.47 22.18
CA ALA A 98 -27.72 -1.93 22.16
C ALA A 98 -28.77 -3.04 21.96
N ILE A 99 -28.51 -4.01 21.08
CA ILE A 99 -29.41 -5.17 20.88
C ILE A 99 -29.52 -5.99 22.15
N LYS A 100 -28.39 -6.24 22.83
CA LYS A 100 -28.36 -7.04 24.06
C LYS A 100 -29.25 -6.40 25.14
N ASP A 101 -29.11 -5.10 25.36
CA ASP A 101 -29.89 -4.35 26.35
C ASP A 101 -31.41 -4.40 26.04
N TRP A 102 -31.78 -4.22 24.77
CA TRP A 102 -33.18 -4.32 24.35
C TRP A 102 -33.73 -5.74 24.43
N ALA A 103 -32.92 -6.73 24.08
CA ALA A 103 -33.30 -8.14 24.16
C ALA A 103 -33.55 -8.59 25.59
N GLU A 104 -32.74 -8.13 26.55
CA GLU A 104 -32.94 -8.40 27.98
C GLU A 104 -34.25 -7.77 28.49
N LYS A 105 -34.51 -6.50 28.16
CA LYS A 105 -35.78 -5.83 28.52
C LYS A 105 -37.01 -6.50 27.92
N ALA A 106 -36.90 -6.96 26.68
CA ALA A 106 -38.00 -7.61 25.96
C ALA A 106 -38.14 -9.12 26.27
N GLY A 107 -37.23 -9.70 27.05
CA GLY A 107 -37.18 -11.15 27.28
C GLY A 107 -36.91 -11.97 26.01
N SER A 108 -36.23 -11.38 25.01
CA SER A 108 -35.98 -12.03 23.72
C SER A 108 -34.67 -12.82 23.71
N ALA A 109 -34.76 -14.12 23.98
CA ALA A 109 -33.60 -15.02 23.96
C ALA A 109 -32.91 -15.12 22.58
N PHE A 110 -33.67 -14.92 21.49
CA PHE A 110 -33.12 -14.92 20.13
C PHE A 110 -32.15 -13.75 19.91
N TRP A 111 -32.62 -12.52 20.16
CA TRP A 111 -31.79 -11.33 19.93
C TRP A 111 -30.61 -11.23 20.91
N ALA A 112 -30.77 -11.70 22.15
CA ALA A 112 -29.67 -11.79 23.10
C ALA A 112 -28.54 -12.71 22.59
N ARG A 113 -28.90 -13.82 21.93
CA ARG A 113 -27.94 -14.73 21.31
C ARG A 113 -27.24 -14.10 20.11
N GLU A 114 -27.99 -13.48 19.21
CA GLU A 114 -27.43 -12.80 18.02
C GLU A 114 -26.48 -11.67 18.42
N ALA A 115 -26.85 -10.85 19.41
CA ALA A 115 -25.99 -9.81 19.97
C ALA A 115 -24.69 -10.39 20.53
N THR A 116 -24.78 -11.48 21.31
CA THR A 116 -23.62 -12.15 21.90
C THR A 116 -22.70 -12.72 20.81
N GLN A 117 -23.25 -13.36 19.77
CA GLN A 117 -22.47 -13.85 18.64
C GLN A 117 -21.80 -12.71 17.86
N GLY A 118 -22.50 -11.60 17.66
CA GLY A 118 -21.95 -10.38 17.06
C GLY A 118 -20.75 -9.85 17.85
N LEU A 119 -20.87 -9.74 19.18
CA LEU A 119 -19.78 -9.30 20.06
C LEU A 119 -18.59 -10.26 20.04
N VAL A 120 -18.81 -11.58 20.02
CA VAL A 120 -17.74 -12.57 19.89
C VAL A 120 -17.02 -12.40 18.55
N ARG A 121 -17.76 -12.19 17.45
CA ARG A 121 -17.16 -11.92 16.13
C ARG A 121 -16.34 -10.63 16.15
N VAL A 122 -16.85 -9.57 16.75
CA VAL A 122 -16.16 -8.27 16.88
C VAL A 122 -14.89 -8.42 17.71
N SER A 123 -14.94 -9.07 18.87
CA SER A 123 -13.73 -9.34 19.67
C SER A 123 -12.71 -10.18 18.90
N GLY A 124 -13.18 -11.16 18.12
CA GLY A 124 -12.34 -11.91 17.20
C GLY A 124 -11.80 -11.07 16.03
N LEU A 125 -12.52 -10.05 15.57
CA LEU A 125 -12.04 -9.09 14.56
C LEU A 125 -11.02 -8.13 15.17
N GLU A 126 -11.23 -7.59 16.37
CA GLU A 126 -10.25 -6.78 17.09
C GLU A 126 -9.00 -7.57 17.37
N SER A 127 -9.14 -8.80 17.86
CA SER A 127 -8.02 -9.72 18.08
C SER A 127 -7.32 -10.04 16.77
N ARG A 128 -8.04 -10.21 15.65
CA ARG A 128 -7.43 -10.42 14.33
C ARG A 128 -6.82 -9.14 13.76
N LEU A 129 -7.36 -7.96 14.00
CA LEU A 129 -6.79 -6.70 13.56
C LEU A 129 -5.53 -6.41 14.38
N GLU A 130 -5.60 -6.55 15.69
CA GLU A 130 -4.49 -6.42 16.63
C GLU A 130 -3.45 -7.52 16.39
N GLN A 131 -3.83 -8.77 16.15
CA GLN A 131 -2.92 -9.82 15.69
C GLN A 131 -2.49 -9.63 14.23
N ASN A 132 -3.22 -8.96 13.35
CA ASN A 132 -2.70 -8.61 12.03
C ASN A 132 -1.75 -7.41 12.10
N LEU A 133 -1.82 -6.61 13.16
CA LEU A 133 -0.93 -5.49 13.44
C LEU A 133 0.29 -5.94 14.29
N ARG A 134 0.13 -6.94 15.17
CA ARG A 134 1.16 -7.45 16.09
C ARG A 134 1.67 -8.86 15.76
N GLY A 135 0.80 -9.73 15.23
CA GLY A 135 1.03 -11.17 14.98
C GLY A 135 1.25 -11.55 13.50
N ARG A 136 0.81 -10.73 12.53
CA ARG A 136 1.71 -10.44 11.41
C ARG A 136 2.79 -9.62 12.06
N ASN A 137 3.84 -10.32 12.45
CA ASN A 137 5.17 -9.78 12.33
C ASN A 137 5.17 -8.72 11.22
N ILE A 138 5.25 -7.45 11.62
CA ILE A 138 5.85 -6.44 10.76
C ILE A 138 7.31 -6.88 10.48
N ASN A 139 7.83 -7.97 11.06
CA ASN A 139 8.78 -8.88 10.39
C ASN A 139 8.14 -9.56 9.16
N GLY A 140 7.45 -8.81 8.31
CA GLY A 140 7.33 -9.25 6.93
C GLY A 140 8.76 -9.40 6.45
N MET A 141 9.13 -10.60 5.99
CA MET A 141 10.45 -10.89 5.46
C MET A 141 10.71 -10.06 4.21
N PHE A 142 10.96 -8.76 4.37
CA PHE A 142 11.40 -7.98 3.26
C PHE A 142 12.87 -8.26 3.00
N TYR A 143 13.21 -8.33 1.72
CA TYR A 143 14.55 -8.65 1.27
C TYR A 143 14.95 -7.68 0.17
N ALA A 144 16.26 -7.51 -0.01
CA ALA A 144 16.79 -6.76 -1.13
C ALA A 144 16.83 -7.68 -2.35
N CYS A 145 16.14 -7.31 -3.43
CA CYS A 145 16.19 -8.04 -4.68
C CYS A 145 17.64 -8.22 -5.14
N GLN A 146 18.08 -9.46 -5.35
CA GLN A 146 19.46 -9.78 -5.76
C GLN A 146 19.85 -9.14 -7.09
N SER A 147 18.86 -8.86 -7.95
CA SER A 147 19.09 -8.32 -9.30
C SER A 147 19.05 -6.79 -9.35
N CYS A 148 18.12 -6.14 -8.66
CA CYS A 148 17.92 -4.68 -8.75
C CYS A 148 18.03 -3.93 -7.42
N GLY A 149 18.25 -4.62 -6.31
CA GLY A 149 18.39 -4.04 -4.97
C GLY A 149 17.10 -3.48 -4.37
N ILE A 150 15.97 -3.51 -5.07
CA ILE A 150 14.69 -3.02 -4.54
C ILE A 150 14.22 -3.91 -3.39
N LEU A 151 13.70 -3.28 -2.33
CA LEU A 151 13.13 -3.98 -1.18
C LEU A 151 11.75 -4.56 -1.53
N ILE A 152 11.54 -5.84 -1.24
CA ILE A 152 10.31 -6.58 -1.56
C ILE A 152 9.89 -7.40 -0.36
N LEU A 153 8.58 -7.46 -0.06
CA LEU A 153 8.05 -8.13 1.14
C LEU A 153 8.15 -9.67 1.17
N TYR A 154 8.29 -10.32 0.02
CA TYR A 154 8.17 -11.78 -0.07
C TYR A 154 9.15 -12.38 -1.06
N LEU A 155 10.01 -13.27 -0.56
CA LEU A 155 11.01 -13.97 -1.36
C LEU A 155 10.42 -15.04 -2.30
N GLY A 156 9.18 -15.47 -2.06
CA GLY A 156 8.46 -16.47 -2.87
C GLY A 156 7.73 -15.92 -4.09
N THR A 157 8.20 -14.82 -4.66
CA THR A 157 7.50 -14.11 -5.74
C THR A 157 8.42 -13.27 -6.60
N HIS A 158 8.01 -12.98 -7.84
CA HIS A 158 8.76 -12.15 -8.76
C HIS A 158 8.94 -10.72 -8.23
N CYS A 159 10.12 -10.15 -8.46
CA CYS A 159 10.37 -8.74 -8.21
C CYS A 159 9.44 -7.89 -9.09
N PRO A 160 8.65 -6.94 -8.53
CA PRO A 160 7.72 -6.14 -9.32
C PRO A 160 8.42 -5.14 -10.28
N TYR A 161 9.74 -4.99 -10.17
CA TYR A 161 10.54 -4.09 -10.99
C TYR A 161 11.34 -4.80 -12.07
N CYS A 162 12.25 -5.70 -11.68
CA CYS A 162 13.12 -6.39 -12.64
C CYS A 162 12.61 -7.78 -13.02
N ARG A 163 11.48 -8.23 -12.46
CA ARG A 163 10.91 -9.58 -12.66
C ARG A 163 11.83 -10.73 -12.25
N PHE A 164 12.95 -10.46 -11.57
CA PHE A 164 13.79 -11.51 -11.00
C PHE A 164 12.99 -12.36 -10.01
N ALA A 165 13.10 -13.67 -10.16
CA ALA A 165 12.61 -14.66 -9.22
C ALA A 165 13.71 -15.73 -9.04
N PRO A 166 14.01 -16.14 -7.80
CA PRO A 166 14.90 -17.27 -7.56
C PRO A 166 14.43 -18.54 -8.29
N SER A 167 15.32 -19.13 -9.08
CA SER A 167 15.06 -20.34 -9.86
C SER A 167 15.81 -21.55 -9.33
N THR A 168 16.84 -21.33 -8.50
CA THR A 168 17.68 -22.37 -7.89
C THR A 168 17.66 -22.30 -6.36
N PRO A 169 18.00 -23.40 -5.66
CA PRO A 169 18.18 -23.39 -4.20
C PRO A 169 19.18 -22.33 -3.73
N ASP A 170 20.29 -22.15 -4.45
CA ASP A 170 21.30 -21.13 -4.12
C ASP A 170 20.75 -19.71 -4.23
N GLU A 171 19.97 -19.41 -5.27
CA GLU A 171 19.32 -18.09 -5.42
C GLU A 171 18.26 -17.87 -4.34
N ALA A 172 17.51 -18.90 -3.95
CA ALA A 172 16.51 -18.78 -2.90
C ALA A 172 17.18 -18.61 -1.52
N ALA A 173 18.24 -19.37 -1.23
CA ALA A 173 19.06 -19.22 -0.04
C ALA A 173 19.72 -17.82 0.03
N ALA A 174 20.29 -17.33 -1.08
CA ALA A 174 20.80 -15.97 -1.18
C ALA A 174 19.74 -14.92 -0.86
N GLY A 175 18.50 -15.14 -1.30
CA GLY A 175 17.38 -14.28 -0.96
C GLY A 175 17.06 -14.25 0.53
N LEU A 176 17.15 -15.40 1.21
CA LEU A 176 16.94 -15.50 2.66
C LEU A 176 18.03 -14.77 3.43
N VAL A 177 19.30 -14.95 3.04
CA VAL A 177 20.43 -14.20 3.62
C VAL A 177 20.26 -12.69 3.41
N LEU A 178 19.65 -12.27 2.31
CA LEU A 178 19.34 -10.87 2.00
C LEU A 178 18.01 -10.38 2.59
N SER A 179 17.48 -11.04 3.63
CA SER A 179 16.23 -10.63 4.27
C SER A 179 16.44 -9.97 5.63
N ILE A 180 15.40 -9.31 6.13
CA ILE A 180 15.37 -8.70 7.46
C ILE A 180 15.60 -9.70 8.61
N ASP A 181 15.34 -10.99 8.38
CA ASP A 181 15.58 -12.05 9.37
C ASP A 181 17.09 -12.28 9.61
N HIS A 182 17.92 -11.91 8.63
CA HIS A 182 19.35 -12.18 8.63
C HIS A 182 20.17 -10.88 8.70
N LEU A 183 19.60 -9.78 8.23
CA LEU A 183 20.23 -8.46 8.20
C LEU A 183 19.28 -7.46 8.84
N ARG A 184 19.77 -6.63 9.77
CA ARG A 184 18.99 -5.48 10.25
C ARG A 184 18.66 -4.52 9.11
N ALA A 185 17.54 -3.79 9.21
CA ALA A 185 17.07 -2.89 8.15
C ALA A 185 18.15 -1.91 7.63
N PRO A 186 18.99 -1.28 8.48
CA PRO A 186 20.09 -0.42 8.00
C PRO A 186 21.11 -1.17 7.14
N LYS A 187 21.49 -2.40 7.52
CA LYS A 187 22.40 -3.23 6.72
C LYS A 187 21.72 -3.68 5.43
N LEU A 188 20.42 -3.98 5.47
CA LEU A 188 19.68 -4.37 4.29
C LEU A 188 19.55 -3.22 3.27
N LEU A 189 19.29 -1.99 3.73
CA LEU A 189 19.36 -0.78 2.90
C LEU A 189 20.75 -0.54 2.32
N GLN A 190 21.82 -0.91 3.04
CA GLN A 190 23.19 -0.90 2.51
C GLN A 190 23.35 -1.84 1.34
N VAL A 191 22.88 -3.08 1.50
CA VAL A 191 23.01 -4.10 0.47
C VAL A 191 22.17 -3.74 -0.75
N ALA A 192 20.93 -3.29 -0.54
CA ALA A 192 20.07 -2.75 -1.59
C ALA A 192 20.78 -1.68 -2.43
N ARG A 193 21.41 -0.71 -1.78
CA ARG A 193 22.17 0.35 -2.45
C ARG A 193 23.37 -0.21 -3.24
N GLY A 194 24.17 -1.08 -2.63
CA GLY A 194 25.33 -1.67 -3.32
C GLY A 194 24.89 -2.44 -4.58
N ILE A 195 23.82 -3.23 -4.50
CA ILE A 195 23.24 -3.92 -5.67
C ILE A 195 22.81 -2.93 -6.76
N GLN A 196 22.17 -1.81 -6.38
CA GLN A 196 21.81 -0.75 -7.32
C GLN A 196 23.04 -0.05 -7.94
N GLN A 197 24.17 -0.05 -7.23
CA GLN A 197 25.47 0.40 -7.72
C GLN A 197 26.25 -0.69 -8.46
N LYS A 198 25.60 -1.82 -8.76
CA LYS A 198 26.15 -3.01 -9.46
C LYS A 198 27.20 -3.78 -8.67
N GLU A 199 27.28 -3.57 -7.36
CA GLU A 199 28.05 -4.43 -6.45
C GLU A 199 27.30 -5.74 -6.22
N LYS A 200 28.05 -6.83 -6.05
CA LYS A 200 27.49 -8.14 -5.73
C LYS A 200 27.28 -8.29 -4.23
N PRO A 201 26.28 -9.08 -3.78
CA PRO A 201 26.04 -9.30 -2.35
C PRO A 201 27.28 -9.73 -1.54
N TRP A 202 28.13 -10.59 -2.11
CA TRP A 202 29.38 -11.05 -1.46
C TRP A 202 30.49 -10.01 -1.39
N GLU A 203 30.38 -8.90 -2.12
CA GLU A 203 31.28 -7.75 -2.02
C GLU A 203 30.88 -6.84 -0.85
N ILE A 204 29.60 -6.90 -0.43
CA ILE A 204 29.00 -6.02 0.60
C ILE A 204 28.88 -6.72 1.97
N ILE A 205 28.70 -8.04 1.96
CA ILE A 205 28.49 -8.87 3.16
C ILE A 205 29.64 -9.87 3.28
N HIS A 206 30.45 -9.71 4.33
CA HIS A 206 31.51 -10.66 4.66
C HIS A 206 30.92 -12.03 5.02
N GLY A 207 31.46 -13.11 4.44
CA GLY A 207 30.97 -14.47 4.69
C GLY A 207 29.66 -14.82 3.98
N PHE A 208 29.18 -14.00 3.03
CA PHE A 208 27.92 -14.24 2.32
C PHE A 208 27.83 -15.65 1.71
N GLY A 209 28.88 -16.10 1.02
CA GLY A 209 28.88 -17.43 0.38
C GLY A 209 28.78 -18.59 1.37
N ASP A 210 29.39 -18.48 2.55
CA ASP A 210 29.26 -19.48 3.61
C ASP A 210 27.85 -19.50 4.19
N ALA A 211 27.26 -18.31 4.41
CA ALA A 211 25.88 -18.18 4.86
C ALA A 211 24.89 -18.78 3.85
N VAL A 212 25.06 -18.52 2.56
CA VAL A 212 24.22 -19.12 1.50
C VAL A 212 24.33 -20.64 1.53
N ARG A 213 25.55 -21.20 1.53
CA ARG A 213 25.76 -22.65 1.59
C ARG A 213 25.10 -23.30 2.82
N ALA A 214 25.16 -22.63 3.97
CA ALA A 214 24.53 -23.13 5.19
C ALA A 214 22.99 -23.16 5.12
N MET A 215 22.37 -22.39 4.22
CA MET A 215 20.93 -22.27 4.08
C MET A 215 20.33 -23.06 2.91
N VAL A 216 21.14 -23.56 1.98
CA VAL A 216 20.65 -24.27 0.77
C VAL A 216 19.73 -25.44 1.12
N ASP A 217 20.04 -26.16 2.20
CA ASP A 217 19.28 -27.32 2.67
C ASP A 217 18.14 -26.94 3.66
N ASP A 218 17.92 -25.65 3.91
CA ASP A 218 16.84 -25.19 4.79
C ASP A 218 15.47 -25.53 4.17
N PRO A 219 14.53 -26.13 4.92
CA PRO A 219 13.19 -26.44 4.41
C PRO A 219 12.44 -25.21 3.83
N GLY A 220 12.74 -24.01 4.31
CA GLY A 220 12.24 -22.74 3.80
C GLY A 220 12.65 -22.46 2.36
N VAL A 221 13.86 -22.86 1.93
CA VAL A 221 14.33 -22.73 0.55
C VAL A 221 13.45 -23.54 -0.41
N ALA A 222 13.18 -24.80 -0.06
CA ALA A 222 12.31 -25.65 -0.86
C ALA A 222 10.87 -25.08 -0.92
N ALA A 223 10.36 -24.56 0.20
CA ALA A 223 9.04 -23.93 0.26
C ALA A 223 8.94 -22.66 -0.60
N ILE A 224 9.99 -21.82 -0.62
CA ILE A 224 10.07 -20.63 -1.49
C ILE A 224 10.02 -21.03 -2.96
N LEU A 225 10.81 -22.02 -3.36
CA LEU A 225 10.84 -22.49 -4.75
C LEU A 225 9.51 -23.13 -5.17
N SER A 226 8.83 -23.87 -4.28
CA SER A 226 7.48 -24.39 -4.55
C SER A 226 6.50 -23.26 -4.81
N LYS A 227 6.47 -22.25 -3.93
CA LYS A 227 5.62 -21.07 -4.08
C LYS A 227 5.89 -20.30 -5.37
N LEU A 228 7.16 -20.19 -5.78
CA LEU A 228 7.53 -19.52 -7.04
C LEU A 228 7.03 -20.27 -8.27
N LYS A 229 7.06 -21.61 -8.25
CA LYS A 229 6.48 -22.44 -9.32
C LYS A 229 4.96 -22.24 -9.40
N GLU A 230 4.29 -22.21 -8.25
CA GLU A 230 2.84 -21.98 -8.15
C GLU A 230 2.43 -20.56 -8.57
N SER A 231 3.25 -19.55 -8.25
CA SER A 231 3.00 -18.12 -8.55
C SER A 231 3.57 -17.64 -9.88
N SER A 232 4.05 -18.54 -10.75
CA SER A 232 4.60 -18.19 -12.06
C SER A 232 3.59 -17.56 -13.03
N ALA A 233 2.31 -17.55 -12.67
CA ALA A 233 1.21 -16.94 -13.41
C ALA A 233 0.58 -15.71 -12.71
N ASP A 234 1.16 -15.22 -11.60
CA ASP A 234 0.57 -14.09 -10.89
C ASP A 234 0.71 -12.78 -11.71
N ASP A 235 -0.42 -12.21 -12.11
CA ASP A 235 -0.57 -10.88 -12.73
C ASP A 235 -0.18 -9.78 -11.72
N PHE A 236 1.11 -9.65 -11.43
CA PHE A 236 1.60 -8.53 -10.65
C PHE A 236 1.65 -7.28 -11.52
N LEU A 237 1.15 -6.18 -10.95
CA LEU A 237 1.28 -4.84 -11.50
C LEU A 237 2.77 -4.53 -11.77
N ASP A 238 3.14 -4.34 -13.05
CA ASP A 238 4.47 -3.83 -13.41
C ASP A 238 4.55 -2.37 -13.01
N PHE A 239 5.54 -2.02 -12.19
CA PHE A 239 5.70 -0.64 -11.74
C PHE A 239 6.34 0.26 -12.79
N ARG A 240 7.20 -0.30 -13.65
CA ARG A 240 8.00 0.49 -14.60
C ARG A 240 7.15 1.33 -15.55
N PRO A 241 6.00 0.86 -16.05
CA PRO A 241 5.19 1.69 -16.91
C PRO A 241 4.33 2.69 -16.13
N LEU A 242 4.10 2.49 -14.83
CA LEU A 242 3.36 3.43 -13.98
C LEU A 242 4.20 4.67 -13.62
N GLU A 243 5.52 4.50 -13.57
CA GLU A 243 6.49 5.58 -13.36
C GLU A 243 6.84 6.32 -14.66
N ARG A 244 6.13 6.05 -15.77
CA ARG A 244 6.40 6.67 -17.06
C ARG A 244 5.17 7.38 -17.60
N CYS A 245 5.40 8.52 -18.23
CA CYS A 245 4.36 9.19 -18.97
C CYS A 245 3.88 8.28 -20.10
N SER A 246 2.57 8.00 -20.16
CA SER A 246 1.98 7.18 -21.22
C SER A 246 2.10 7.79 -22.61
N SER A 247 2.38 9.10 -22.72
CA SER A 247 2.52 9.79 -24.00
C SER A 247 3.96 9.81 -24.52
N CYS A 248 4.94 10.15 -23.67
CA CYS A 248 6.33 10.33 -24.13
C CYS A 248 7.32 9.32 -23.53
N GLY A 249 6.87 8.44 -22.62
CA GLY A 249 7.69 7.42 -21.98
C GLY A 249 8.71 7.96 -20.96
N SER A 250 8.77 9.28 -20.73
CA SER A 250 9.68 9.88 -19.75
C SER A 250 9.29 9.46 -18.33
N ILE A 251 10.29 9.37 -17.45
CA ILE A 251 10.06 8.98 -16.06
C ILE A 251 9.38 10.14 -15.32
N THR A 252 8.25 9.87 -14.68
CA THR A 252 7.55 10.83 -13.83
C THR A 252 8.18 10.79 -12.44
N HIS A 253 9.10 11.71 -12.19
CA HIS A 253 9.94 11.66 -10.99
C HIS A 253 9.19 11.85 -9.68
N SER A 254 7.99 12.45 -9.69
CA SER A 254 7.28 12.80 -8.45
C SER A 254 5.83 12.32 -8.47
N SER A 255 5.38 11.70 -7.38
CA SER A 255 4.04 11.10 -7.28
C SER A 255 2.89 12.11 -7.18
N TRP A 256 3.20 13.39 -6.95
CA TRP A 256 2.23 14.47 -6.82
C TRP A 256 2.06 15.29 -8.11
N LEU A 257 2.79 14.97 -9.18
CA LEU A 257 2.67 15.68 -10.44
C LEU A 257 1.32 15.37 -11.10
N LEU A 258 0.62 16.43 -11.49
CA LEU A 258 -0.64 16.33 -12.24
C LEU A 258 -0.41 16.28 -13.76
N ALA A 259 0.80 16.58 -14.21
CA ALA A 259 1.21 16.56 -15.61
C ALA A 259 2.67 16.13 -15.75
N CYS A 260 3.01 15.56 -16.90
CA CYS A 260 4.38 15.19 -17.23
C CYS A 260 5.23 16.44 -17.41
N ASP A 261 6.35 16.53 -16.70
CA ASP A 261 7.27 17.68 -16.81
C ASP A 261 7.87 17.84 -18.22
N GLU A 262 7.98 16.74 -18.98
CA GLU A 262 8.60 16.74 -20.31
C GLU A 262 7.62 17.13 -21.43
N CYS A 263 6.39 16.61 -21.42
CA CYS A 263 5.43 16.82 -22.51
C CYS A 263 4.13 17.55 -22.11
N GLY A 264 3.96 17.87 -20.82
CA GLY A 264 2.76 18.52 -20.30
C GLY A 264 1.50 17.64 -20.27
N GLN A 265 1.57 16.39 -20.72
CA GLN A 265 0.43 15.46 -20.70
C GLN A 265 -0.06 15.26 -19.26
N ALA A 266 -1.37 15.41 -19.05
CA ALA A 266 -1.99 15.16 -17.75
C ALA A 266 -1.75 13.71 -17.28
N LEU A 267 -1.25 13.56 -16.05
CA LEU A 267 -1.02 12.30 -15.37
C LEU A 267 -2.26 11.96 -14.54
N ASN A 268 -3.28 11.39 -15.18
CA ASN A 268 -4.54 11.01 -14.52
C ASN A 268 -4.44 9.66 -13.80
N ASN A 269 -3.41 9.49 -12.98
CA ASN A 269 -3.17 8.26 -12.24
C ASN A 269 -4.20 8.09 -11.10
N PRO A 270 -4.74 6.88 -10.89
CA PRO A 270 -5.53 6.59 -9.71
C PRO A 270 -4.75 6.85 -8.41
N ASP A 271 -5.40 7.29 -7.33
CA ASP A 271 -4.75 7.60 -6.05
C ASP A 271 -3.95 6.42 -5.49
N LEU A 272 -4.40 5.18 -5.72
CA LEU A 272 -3.61 4.01 -5.33
C LEU A 272 -2.34 3.84 -6.13
N VAL A 273 -2.37 4.15 -7.42
CA VAL A 273 -1.18 4.14 -8.27
C VAL A 273 -0.23 5.23 -7.80
N ASN A 274 -0.75 6.44 -7.52
CA ASN A 274 0.03 7.53 -6.93
C ASN A 274 0.62 7.14 -5.57
N LEU A 275 -0.13 6.45 -4.70
CA LEU A 275 0.37 5.96 -3.42
C LEU A 275 1.46 4.90 -3.62
N ALA A 276 1.30 4.01 -4.59
CA ALA A 276 2.29 2.99 -4.93
C ALA A 276 3.62 3.65 -5.37
N ILE A 277 3.55 4.59 -6.32
CA ILE A 277 4.69 5.38 -6.82
C ILE A 277 5.33 6.16 -5.66
N CYS A 278 4.51 6.80 -4.83
CA CYS A 278 4.95 7.58 -3.68
C CYS A 278 5.75 6.74 -2.68
N VAL A 279 5.18 5.61 -2.26
CA VAL A 279 5.82 4.67 -1.34
C VAL A 279 7.12 4.12 -1.94
N HIS A 280 7.14 3.83 -3.23
CA HIS A 280 8.35 3.41 -3.91
C HIS A 280 9.44 4.49 -3.84
N HIS A 281 9.12 5.72 -4.23
CA HIS A 281 10.08 6.83 -4.23
C HIS A 281 10.65 7.08 -2.84
N ILE A 282 9.80 7.12 -1.80
CA ILE A 282 10.25 7.28 -0.40
C ILE A 282 11.24 6.15 -0.04
N THR A 283 10.91 4.91 -0.38
CA THR A 283 11.78 3.75 -0.12
C THR A 283 13.10 3.86 -0.89
N GLN A 284 13.09 4.31 -2.14
CA GLN A 284 14.31 4.55 -2.91
C GLN A 284 15.17 5.64 -2.28
N HIS A 285 14.59 6.75 -1.80
CA HIS A 285 15.35 7.77 -1.08
C HIS A 285 16.03 7.23 0.18
N PHE A 286 15.37 6.32 0.89
CA PHE A 286 15.97 5.64 2.04
C PHE A 286 17.12 4.70 1.65
N VAL A 287 17.05 4.05 0.49
CA VAL A 287 18.17 3.25 -0.04
C VAL A 287 19.35 4.15 -0.42
N TRP A 288 19.09 5.26 -1.10
CA TRP A 288 20.11 6.08 -1.77
C TRP A 288 20.79 7.13 -0.88
N GLY A 289 20.11 7.78 0.07
CA GLY A 289 20.62 9.08 0.51
C GLY A 289 20.33 9.58 1.92
N ILE A 290 19.57 8.87 2.74
CA ILE A 290 19.32 9.29 4.13
C ILE A 290 20.11 8.35 5.05
N HIS A 291 21.02 8.93 5.82
CA HIS A 291 21.81 8.27 6.85
C HIS A 291 20.93 7.30 7.63
N ARG A 292 21.34 6.04 7.59
CA ARG A 292 20.54 4.91 8.03
C ARG A 292 20.54 4.95 9.55
N SER A 293 19.39 5.24 10.13
CA SER A 293 19.29 5.18 11.58
C SER A 293 19.13 3.75 12.05
N GLU A 294 19.83 3.40 13.11
CA GLU A 294 19.65 2.14 13.83
C GLU A 294 18.41 2.18 14.75
N ALA A 295 17.66 3.29 14.81
CA ALA A 295 16.49 3.32 15.68
C ALA A 295 15.39 2.36 15.16
N PRO A 296 14.75 1.61 16.07
CA PRO A 296 13.72 0.63 15.71
C PRO A 296 12.58 1.22 14.87
N GLU A 297 12.16 2.45 15.17
CA GLU A 297 11.05 3.13 14.49
C GLU A 297 11.33 3.38 13.01
N PHE A 298 12.61 3.60 12.63
CA PHE A 298 13.00 3.73 11.23
C PHE A 298 12.86 2.40 10.49
N ALA A 299 13.31 1.30 11.11
CA ALA A 299 13.13 -0.04 10.55
C ALA A 299 11.65 -0.40 10.43
N GLU A 300 10.83 -0.08 11.42
CA GLU A 300 9.38 -0.27 11.39
C GLU A 300 8.74 0.53 10.25
N PHE A 301 9.17 1.77 10.04
CA PHE A 301 8.64 2.61 8.96
C PHE A 301 9.03 2.09 7.58
N VAL A 302 10.29 1.69 7.36
CA VAL A 302 10.71 1.06 6.09
C VAL A 302 9.88 -0.20 5.83
N THR A 303 9.69 -1.03 6.84
CA THR A 303 8.89 -2.26 6.67
C THR A 303 7.44 -1.95 6.34
N LEU A 304 6.85 -0.95 7.00
CA LEU A 304 5.50 -0.50 6.69
C LEU A 304 5.38 -0.01 5.23
N LEU A 305 6.35 0.75 4.72
CA LEU A 305 6.36 1.18 3.33
C LEU A 305 6.40 -0.02 2.37
N VAL A 306 7.31 -0.97 2.59
CA VAL A 306 7.40 -2.19 1.77
C VAL A 306 6.10 -3.01 1.85
N ASN A 307 5.44 -3.03 3.02
CA ASN A 307 4.12 -3.65 3.21
C ASN A 307 3.04 -2.98 2.38
N ILE A 308 2.90 -1.65 2.48
CA ILE A 308 1.92 -0.87 1.71
C ILE A 308 2.15 -1.08 0.21
N GLN A 309 3.42 -1.05 -0.23
CA GLN A 309 3.76 -1.30 -1.63
C GLN A 309 3.28 -2.70 -2.07
N SER A 310 3.60 -3.74 -1.31
CA SER A 310 3.16 -5.11 -1.61
C SER A 310 1.64 -5.24 -1.65
N MET A 311 0.93 -4.58 -0.74
CA MET A 311 -0.54 -4.58 -0.71
C MET A 311 -1.16 -3.97 -1.95
N ILE A 312 -0.59 -2.87 -2.44
CA ILE A 312 -1.10 -2.20 -3.64
C ILE A 312 -0.76 -3.03 -4.88
N ILE A 313 0.47 -3.55 -4.98
CA ILE A 313 0.93 -4.33 -6.15
C ILE A 313 0.17 -5.63 -6.29
N ARG A 314 0.02 -6.36 -5.18
CA ARG A 314 -0.40 -7.77 -5.22
C ARG A 314 -1.86 -7.95 -4.90
N HIS A 315 -2.30 -7.24 -3.88
CA HIS A 315 -3.65 -7.39 -3.37
C HIS A 315 -4.56 -6.28 -3.90
N GLN A 316 -4.00 -5.33 -4.66
CA GLN A 316 -4.70 -4.20 -5.23
C GLN A 316 -5.61 -3.53 -4.20
N ARG A 317 -5.11 -3.40 -2.97
CA ARG A 317 -5.83 -2.83 -1.85
C ARG A 317 -5.08 -1.64 -1.30
N GLY A 318 -5.82 -0.61 -0.90
CA GLY A 318 -5.27 0.48 -0.12
C GLY A 318 -4.94 0.07 1.32
N PRO A 319 -4.18 0.92 2.03
CA PRO A 319 -3.99 0.76 3.47
C PRO A 319 -5.31 0.92 4.22
N THR A 320 -5.51 0.08 5.23
CA THR A 320 -6.59 0.18 6.21
C THR A 320 -6.43 1.42 7.08
N ASP A 321 -7.48 1.81 7.80
CA ASP A 321 -7.43 2.97 8.71
C ASP A 321 -6.38 2.78 9.82
N ALA A 322 -6.20 1.55 10.29
CA ALA A 322 -5.16 1.22 11.27
C ALA A 322 -3.74 1.35 10.67
N GLU A 323 -3.51 0.81 9.47
CA GLU A 323 -2.23 0.94 8.76
C GLU A 323 -1.91 2.42 8.46
N ARG A 324 -2.92 3.21 8.07
CA ARG A 324 -2.81 4.67 7.89
C ARG A 324 -2.46 5.40 9.18
N ALA A 325 -3.16 5.11 10.28
CA ALA A 325 -2.88 5.71 11.58
C ALA A 325 -1.47 5.38 12.08
N TRP A 326 -1.04 4.14 11.88
CA TRP A 326 0.30 3.68 12.23
C TRP A 326 1.39 4.37 11.40
N ALA A 327 1.18 4.50 10.09
CA ALA A 327 2.08 5.23 9.19
C ALA A 327 2.34 6.66 9.66
N ARG A 328 1.27 7.36 10.05
CA ARG A 328 1.33 8.73 10.57
C ARG A 328 2.09 8.79 11.89
N GLN A 329 1.85 7.84 12.79
CA GLN A 329 2.55 7.77 14.07
C GLN A 329 4.05 7.52 13.88
N LEU A 330 4.44 6.58 13.00
CA LEU A 330 5.83 6.30 12.71
C LEU A 330 6.54 7.48 12.06
N LEU A 331 5.90 8.15 11.09
CA LEU A 331 6.45 9.34 10.44
C LEU A 331 6.79 10.44 11.46
N MET A 332 5.88 10.68 12.43
CA MET A 332 6.10 11.64 13.51
C MET A 332 7.26 11.23 14.45
N ARG A 333 7.45 9.92 14.68
CA ARG A 333 8.53 9.41 15.54
C ARG A 333 9.89 9.45 14.87
N ILE A 334 9.96 9.24 13.57
CA ILE A 334 11.22 9.26 12.82
C ILE A 334 11.66 10.66 12.41
N SER A 335 10.75 11.63 12.42
CA SER A 335 11.01 13.04 12.07
C SER A 335 12.27 13.62 12.75
N PRO A 336 12.44 13.53 14.09
CA PRO A 336 13.62 14.10 14.76
C PRO A 336 14.93 13.46 14.31
N MET A 337 14.88 12.22 13.80
CA MET A 337 16.04 11.43 13.43
C MET A 337 16.66 11.87 12.10
N TRP A 338 15.98 12.73 11.34
CA TRP A 338 16.43 13.14 10.01
C TRP A 338 17.41 14.31 10.04
N THR A 339 17.70 14.87 11.22
CA THR A 339 18.61 16.01 11.48
C THR A 339 20.09 15.77 11.16
N GLN A 340 20.49 14.58 10.68
CA GLN A 340 21.90 14.18 10.59
C GLN A 340 22.42 13.89 9.17
N ASN A 341 21.69 14.25 8.11
CA ASN A 341 22.06 13.88 6.73
C ASN A 341 22.88 14.95 6.01
N MET A 342 24.20 14.97 6.17
CA MET A 342 25.12 15.79 5.35
C MET A 342 24.65 17.26 5.16
N GLY A 343 24.05 17.85 6.18
CA GLY A 343 23.53 19.22 6.14
C GLY A 343 22.10 19.37 5.60
N GLY A 344 21.22 18.36 5.66
CA GLY A 344 19.79 18.51 5.38
C GLY A 344 18.90 17.56 6.18
N TYR A 345 17.64 17.93 6.40
CA TYR A 345 16.65 17.11 7.12
C TYR A 345 15.23 17.40 6.66
N VAL A 346 14.30 16.46 6.90
CA VAL A 346 12.86 16.74 6.84
C VAL A 346 12.30 16.58 8.26
N ASP A 347 11.42 17.48 8.68
CA ASP A 347 10.80 17.46 10.01
C ASP A 347 9.29 17.47 9.84
N ALA A 348 8.64 16.45 10.36
CA ALA A 348 7.20 16.40 10.60
C ALA A 348 6.93 16.71 12.08
N THR A 349 6.62 17.98 12.39
CA THR A 349 6.12 18.40 13.71
C THR A 349 4.62 18.19 13.86
N SER A 350 3.92 18.13 12.74
CA SER A 350 2.54 17.67 12.59
C SER A 350 2.32 17.17 11.17
N LEU A 351 1.20 16.51 10.91
CA LEU A 351 0.86 16.00 9.58
C LEU A 351 0.70 17.12 8.54
N ASP A 352 0.24 18.29 8.97
CA ASP A 352 0.08 19.46 8.11
C ASP A 352 1.39 20.28 7.98
N ALA A 353 2.40 19.97 8.81
CA ALA A 353 3.64 20.72 8.93
C ALA A 353 4.89 19.86 8.73
N ILE A 354 4.93 19.08 7.64
CA ILE A 354 6.18 18.50 7.13
C ILE A 354 7.01 19.65 6.53
N ARG A 355 8.31 19.72 6.81
CA ARG A 355 9.22 20.74 6.23
C ARG A 355 10.57 20.13 5.93
N GLY A 356 11.10 20.35 4.73
CA GLY A 356 12.49 20.05 4.38
C GLY A 356 13.37 21.28 4.61
N THR A 357 14.48 21.09 5.32
CA THR A 357 15.48 22.15 5.57
C THR A 357 16.85 21.67 5.13
N VAL A 358 17.55 22.50 4.36
CA VAL A 358 18.97 22.30 4.06
C VAL A 358 19.75 23.25 4.95
N VAL A 359 20.53 22.69 5.87
CA VAL A 359 21.41 23.40 6.81
C VAL A 359 22.55 24.10 6.08
N ASP A 360 23.06 23.52 4.99
CA ASP A 360 24.09 24.13 4.16
C ASP A 360 23.99 23.71 2.68
N GLU A 361 23.36 24.55 1.84
CA GLU A 361 23.24 24.29 0.40
C GLU A 361 24.59 24.36 -0.33
N SER A 362 25.62 24.96 0.27
CA SER A 362 26.96 25.09 -0.34
C SER A 362 27.75 23.79 -0.34
N VAL A 363 27.43 22.87 0.58
CA VAL A 363 28.11 21.58 0.73
C VAL A 363 27.74 20.62 -0.41
N ASN A 364 26.48 20.62 -0.85
CA ASN A 364 26.05 19.82 -2.02
C ASN A 364 24.66 20.24 -2.55
N PRO A 365 24.58 20.91 -3.71
CA PRO A 365 23.30 21.30 -4.33
C PRO A 365 22.38 20.14 -4.71
N GLN A 366 22.91 18.92 -4.86
CA GLN A 366 22.10 17.72 -5.12
C GLN A 366 21.33 17.30 -3.87
N ILE A 367 21.89 17.52 -2.67
CA ILE A 367 21.21 17.21 -1.40
C ILE A 367 19.94 18.05 -1.28
N GLY A 368 20.00 19.35 -1.60
CA GLY A 368 18.81 20.21 -1.52
C GLY A 368 17.69 19.76 -2.46
N ARG A 369 18.02 19.27 -3.66
CA ARG A 369 17.03 18.69 -4.58
C ARG A 369 16.42 17.40 -4.02
N THR A 370 17.24 16.50 -3.51
CA THR A 370 16.77 15.25 -2.89
C THR A 370 15.87 15.50 -1.68
N ILE A 371 16.25 16.42 -0.78
CA ILE A 371 15.47 16.76 0.42
C ILE A 371 14.11 17.36 0.04
N ARG A 372 14.06 18.31 -0.90
CA ARG A 372 12.79 18.91 -1.36
C ARG A 372 11.88 17.89 -2.04
N HIS A 373 12.44 17.01 -2.84
CA HIS A 373 11.65 15.99 -3.52
C HIS A 373 11.14 14.94 -2.53
N LEU A 374 11.96 14.49 -1.57
CA LEU A 374 11.48 13.64 -0.46
C LEU A 374 10.39 14.33 0.36
N GLU A 375 10.54 15.62 0.70
CA GLU A 375 9.50 16.38 1.39
C GLU A 375 8.17 16.34 0.62
N GLY A 376 8.21 16.57 -0.69
CA GLY A 376 7.05 16.47 -1.56
C GLY A 376 6.41 15.08 -1.53
N GLU A 377 7.23 14.03 -1.59
CA GLU A 377 6.74 12.65 -1.52
C GLU A 377 6.06 12.38 -0.18
N LEU A 378 6.66 12.80 0.93
CA LEU A 378 6.09 12.59 2.27
C LEU A 378 4.81 13.37 2.50
N ARG A 379 4.71 14.60 1.98
CA ARG A 379 3.46 15.36 1.99
C ARG A 379 2.38 14.65 1.20
N ASN A 380 2.70 14.15 0.01
CA ASN A 380 1.74 13.40 -0.80
C ASN A 380 1.36 12.07 -0.13
N PHE A 381 2.31 11.38 0.50
CA PHE A 381 2.06 10.19 1.30
C PHE A 381 1.10 10.48 2.45
N VAL A 382 1.33 11.56 3.20
CA VAL A 382 0.41 11.99 4.26
C VAL A 382 -0.96 12.30 3.67
N ARG A 383 -1.08 13.10 2.60
CA ARG A 383 -2.36 13.37 1.94
C ARG A 383 -3.08 12.06 1.58
N LEU A 384 -2.38 11.16 0.88
CA LEU A 384 -2.91 9.89 0.41
C LEU A 384 -3.24 8.89 1.54
N THR A 385 -2.76 9.13 2.76
CA THR A 385 -3.02 8.31 3.95
C THR A 385 -3.82 9.04 5.05
N SER A 386 -4.09 10.34 4.92
CA SER A 386 -4.77 11.18 5.91
C SER A 386 -6.21 11.45 5.51
N ASP A 387 -6.42 11.79 4.24
CA ASP A 387 -7.74 11.79 3.68
C ASP A 387 -8.30 10.37 3.87
N GLN A 388 -9.62 10.27 4.09
CA GLN A 388 -10.28 9.19 3.37
C GLN A 388 -9.99 9.49 1.90
N VAL A 389 -8.81 9.09 1.41
CA VAL A 389 -8.71 8.61 0.05
C VAL A 389 -9.73 7.50 0.05
N GLY A 390 -10.96 7.91 -0.22
CA GLY A 390 -11.97 7.07 -0.78
C GLY A 390 -11.21 6.43 -1.90
N LEU A 391 -10.99 5.13 -1.76
CA LEU A 391 -10.80 4.32 -2.93
C LEU A 391 -12.01 4.67 -3.78
N PHE A 392 -11.77 5.54 -4.78
CA PHE A 392 -12.71 6.51 -5.37
C PHE A 392 -14.20 6.22 -5.22
#